data_AF-B1X3B6-F1
#
_entry.id   AF-B1X3B6-F1
#
_cell.length_a   1.000
_cell.length_b   1.000
_cell.length_c   1.000
_cell.angle_alpha   90.00
_cell.angle_beta   90.00
_cell.angle_gamma   90.00
#
_symmetry.space_group_name_H-M   'P 1'
#
loop_
_entity.id
_entity.type
_entity.pdbx_description
1 polymer ?
#
loop_
_entity_poly.entity_id
_entity_poly.type
_entity_poly.pdbx_seq_one_letter_code
_entity_poly.pdbx_strand_id
1 'polypeptide(L)'
;MISTINSIRNIMNRSTGQISRLEFQITLTIGLIVSLGISIIIGAYFSVTQNKTLEEKKEARETISFIAGILGAGLGIVSAFYAVDSISRNSQTSKINRAINIISEWNNIDFQDYKDVLGELRSKTQQLKKNNGENASEAEKGYIINEIIESDFGYVGKILGYLNFLEYVSLLVETNCVDEDMIYEYFVVIFIKADDLLGLWIKQRQKDSNNYKIYDQFIKVTNKWRLRYEK
;
A
#
# COMPACT_ATOMS: atom_id res chain seq x y z
N MET A 1 6.38 19.09 -9.92
CA MET A 1 6.92 17.71 -10.06
C MET A 1 8.31 17.55 -9.44
N ILE A 2 9.33 18.31 -9.85
CA ILE A 2 10.70 18.24 -9.25
C ILE A 2 10.73 18.60 -7.75
N SER A 3 9.95 19.61 -7.34
CA SER A 3 9.84 20.03 -5.93
C SER A 3 9.28 18.93 -5.01
N THR A 4 8.25 18.21 -5.46
CA THR A 4 7.59 17.13 -4.71
C THR A 4 8.52 15.93 -4.54
N ILE A 5 9.25 15.56 -5.61
CA ILE A 5 10.24 14.46 -5.57
C ILE A 5 11.38 14.77 -4.59
N ASN A 6 11.85 16.03 -4.55
CA ASN A 6 12.91 16.44 -3.61
C ASN A 6 12.40 16.50 -2.15
N SER A 7 11.14 16.88 -1.93
CA SER A 7 10.50 16.83 -0.61
C SER A 7 10.40 15.40 -0.08
N ILE A 8 9.88 14.48 -0.89
CA ILE A 8 9.75 13.05 -0.54
C ILE A 8 11.14 12.44 -0.27
N ARG A 9 12.14 12.74 -1.10
CA ARG A 9 13.53 12.29 -0.89
C ARG A 9 14.13 12.80 0.42
N ASN A 10 13.87 14.05 0.80
CA ASN A 10 14.37 14.62 2.05
C ASN A 10 13.66 14.05 3.30
N ILE A 11 12.37 13.74 3.20
CA ILE A 11 11.61 13.09 4.28
C ILE A 11 12.09 11.64 4.45
N MET A 12 12.27 10.90 3.34
CA MET A 12 12.83 9.55 3.36
C MET A 12 14.23 9.53 3.99
N ASN A 13 15.12 10.44 3.58
CA ASN A 13 16.49 10.53 4.11
C ASN A 13 16.55 10.91 5.60
N ARG A 14 15.60 11.71 6.10
CA ARG A 14 15.51 12.02 7.54
C ARG A 14 14.95 10.85 8.34
N SER A 15 13.95 10.14 7.80
CA SER A 15 13.39 8.96 8.47
C SER A 15 14.39 7.80 8.54
N THR A 16 15.14 7.53 7.46
CA THR A 16 16.17 6.47 7.44
C THR A 16 17.34 6.78 8.38
N GLY A 17 17.70 8.06 8.54
CA GLY A 17 18.72 8.50 9.50
C GLY A 17 18.31 8.34 10.96
N GLN A 18 17.03 8.51 11.30
CA GLN A 18 16.53 8.29 12.66
C GLN A 18 16.32 6.80 12.96
N ILE A 19 15.81 6.04 12.00
CA ILE A 19 15.61 4.59 12.11
C ILE A 19 16.96 3.87 12.29
N SER A 20 17.99 4.23 11.50
CA SER A 20 19.33 3.63 11.63
C SER A 20 20.01 3.93 12.97
N ARG A 21 19.81 5.13 13.54
CA ARG A 21 20.31 5.46 14.88
C ARG A 21 19.61 4.67 15.97
N LEU A 22 18.29 4.47 15.86
CA LEU A 22 17.52 3.68 16.80
C LEU A 22 17.95 2.20 16.74
N GLU A 23 18.10 1.64 15.54
CA GLU A 23 18.61 0.28 15.33
C GLU A 23 20.00 0.07 15.92
N PHE A 24 20.90 1.03 15.71
CA PHE A 24 22.24 1.00 16.29
C PHE A 24 22.19 1.03 17.82
N GLN A 25 21.39 1.92 18.41
CA GLN A 25 21.24 2.01 19.87
C GLN A 25 20.64 0.74 20.48
N ILE A 26 19.62 0.15 19.85
CA ILE A 26 19.01 -1.09 20.33
C ILE A 26 20.00 -2.26 20.21
N THR A 27 20.71 -2.38 19.07
CA THR A 27 21.73 -3.41 18.87
C THR A 27 22.83 -3.33 19.91
N LEU A 28 23.30 -2.11 20.20
CA LEU A 28 24.35 -1.86 21.19
C LEU A 28 23.85 -2.15 22.62
N THR A 29 22.60 -1.80 22.93
CA THR A 29 21.98 -2.09 24.23
C THR A 29 21.79 -3.59 24.45
N ILE A 30 21.31 -4.33 23.44
CA ILE A 30 21.19 -5.79 23.50
C ILE A 30 22.56 -6.44 23.65
N GLY A 31 23.56 -5.99 22.87
CA GLY A 31 24.93 -6.48 22.98
C GLY A 31 25.51 -6.30 24.38
N LEU A 32 25.25 -5.16 25.03
CA LEU A 32 25.63 -4.89 26.41
C LEU A 32 24.89 -5.77 27.42
N ILE A 33 23.57 -5.96 27.26
CA ILE A 33 22.77 -6.82 28.16
C ILE A 33 23.24 -8.28 28.06
N VAL A 34 23.49 -8.77 26.85
CA VAL A 34 23.98 -10.13 26.62
C VAL A 34 25.39 -10.30 27.20
N SER A 35 26.30 -9.34 26.97
CA SER A 35 27.66 -9.43 27.50
C SER A 35 27.68 -9.37 29.03
N LEU A 36 26.89 -8.49 29.66
CA LEU A 36 26.70 -8.43 31.11
C LEU A 36 26.12 -9.74 31.65
N GLY A 37 25.10 -10.30 30.99
CA GLY A 37 24.51 -11.58 31.37
C GLY A 37 25.52 -12.73 31.33
N ILE A 38 26.33 -12.80 30.26
CA ILE A 38 27.41 -13.79 30.14
C ILE A 38 28.48 -13.56 31.21
N SER A 39 28.89 -12.32 31.48
CA SER A 39 29.86 -12.00 32.53
C SER A 39 29.37 -12.37 33.92
N ILE A 40 28.08 -12.18 34.22
CA ILE A 40 27.46 -12.61 35.49
C ILE A 40 27.45 -14.13 35.60
N ILE A 41 27.07 -14.84 34.52
CA ILE A 41 27.08 -16.32 34.49
C ILE A 41 28.50 -16.87 34.69
N ILE A 42 29.48 -16.32 33.97
CA ILE A 42 30.89 -16.71 34.07
C ILE A 42 31.43 -16.40 35.48
N GLY A 43 31.14 -15.21 36.01
CA GLY A 43 31.55 -14.80 37.36
C GLY A 43 30.95 -15.70 38.44
N ALA A 44 29.67 -16.05 38.32
CA ALA A 44 29.01 -17.01 39.20
C ALA A 44 29.65 -18.40 39.09
N TYR A 45 29.91 -18.88 37.87
CA TYR A 45 30.57 -20.17 37.63
C TYR A 45 31.98 -20.24 38.26
N PHE A 46 32.80 -19.19 38.10
CA PHE A 46 34.12 -19.10 38.72
C PHE A 46 34.05 -18.98 40.26
N SER A 47 33.05 -18.26 40.80
CA SER A 47 32.84 -18.14 42.25
C SER A 47 32.42 -19.47 42.91
N VAL A 48 31.78 -20.37 42.14
CA VAL A 48 31.33 -21.69 42.61
C VAL A 48 32.43 -22.74 42.53
N THR A 49 33.32 -22.62 41.55
CA THR A 49 34.42 -23.58 41.34
C THR A 49 35.58 -23.35 42.32
N GLN A 50 35.74 -22.14 42.88
CA GLN A 50 36.69 -21.88 43.96
C GLN A 50 36.09 -22.15 45.34
N ASN A 51 36.51 -23.25 45.97
CA ASN A 51 36.44 -23.50 47.43
C ASN A 51 35.07 -23.39 48.13
N LYS A 52 33.98 -23.86 47.52
CA LYS A 52 32.66 -23.94 48.18
C LYS A 52 32.22 -25.37 48.52
N THR A 53 31.44 -25.50 49.59
CA THR A 53 30.84 -26.75 50.07
C THR A 53 29.78 -27.29 49.11
N LEU A 54 29.36 -28.55 49.29
CA LEU A 54 28.48 -29.25 48.34
C LEU A 54 27.07 -28.62 48.26
N GLU A 55 26.58 -28.04 49.35
CA GLU A 55 25.28 -27.35 49.40
C GLU A 55 25.31 -25.99 48.68
N GLU A 56 26.36 -25.19 48.88
CA GLU A 56 26.53 -23.89 48.21
C GLU A 56 26.67 -24.03 46.68
N LYS A 57 27.20 -25.17 46.21
CA LYS A 57 27.25 -25.51 44.78
C LYS A 57 25.87 -25.76 44.18
N LYS A 58 24.93 -26.30 44.98
CA LYS A 58 23.56 -26.59 44.53
C LYS A 58 22.76 -25.29 44.37
N GLU A 59 22.80 -24.41 45.37
CA GLU A 59 22.11 -23.12 45.35
C GLU A 59 22.62 -22.20 44.22
N ALA A 60 23.93 -22.20 43.98
CA ALA A 60 24.50 -21.43 42.90
C ALA A 60 24.14 -21.97 41.51
N ARG A 61 24.01 -23.29 41.35
CA ARG A 61 23.54 -23.91 40.09
C ARG A 61 22.08 -23.53 39.81
N GLU A 62 21.24 -23.50 40.83
CA GLU A 62 19.84 -23.06 40.73
C GLU A 62 19.75 -21.58 40.34
N THR A 63 20.57 -20.72 40.97
CA THR A 63 20.66 -19.29 40.64
C THR A 63 21.14 -19.06 39.20
N ILE A 64 22.18 -19.77 38.75
CA ILE A 64 22.67 -19.70 37.37
C ILE A 64 21.59 -20.17 36.39
N SER A 65 20.87 -21.25 36.70
CA SER A 65 19.78 -21.76 35.86
C SER A 65 18.61 -20.77 35.79
N PHE A 66 18.30 -20.09 36.88
CA PHE A 66 17.26 -19.05 36.94
C PHE A 66 17.66 -17.82 36.11
N ILE A 67 18.90 -17.33 36.26
CA ILE A 67 19.44 -16.21 35.46
C ILE A 67 19.45 -16.57 33.97
N ALA A 68 19.91 -17.78 33.63
CA ALA A 68 19.89 -18.29 32.26
C ALA A 68 18.45 -18.37 31.71
N GLY A 69 17.48 -18.78 32.53
CA GLY A 69 16.06 -18.80 32.16
C GLY A 69 15.50 -17.40 31.87
N ILE A 70 15.80 -16.41 32.72
CA ILE A 70 15.39 -15.01 32.52
C ILE A 70 16.02 -14.44 31.24
N LEU A 71 17.32 -14.66 31.03
CA LEU A 71 18.01 -14.19 29.82
C LEU A 71 17.45 -14.86 28.56
N GLY A 72 17.19 -16.17 28.61
CA GLY A 72 16.55 -16.90 27.52
C GLY A 72 15.16 -16.38 27.19
N ALA A 73 14.32 -16.13 28.20
CA ALA A 73 12.99 -15.56 28.02
C ALA A 73 13.06 -14.12 27.45
N GLY A 74 13.97 -13.29 27.96
CA GLY A 74 14.20 -11.93 27.47
C GLY A 74 14.63 -11.89 25.99
N LEU A 75 15.56 -12.78 25.60
CA LEU A 75 15.98 -12.92 24.21
C LEU A 75 14.85 -13.41 23.29
N GLY A 76 13.99 -14.30 23.79
CA GLY A 76 12.80 -14.76 23.07
C GLY A 76 11.82 -13.62 22.78
N ILE A 77 11.54 -12.77 23.77
CA ILE A 77 10.67 -11.60 23.63
C ILE A 77 11.26 -10.62 22.60
N VAL A 78 12.54 -10.28 22.73
CA VAL A 78 13.23 -9.36 21.80
C VAL A 78 13.20 -9.91 20.36
N SER A 79 13.47 -11.20 20.18
CA SER A 79 13.42 -11.86 18.86
C SER A 79 12.00 -11.83 18.27
N ALA A 80 10.97 -12.01 19.09
CA ALA A 80 9.58 -11.90 18.66
C ALA A 80 9.24 -10.46 18.22
N PHE A 81 9.68 -9.44 18.96
CA PHE A 81 9.52 -8.04 18.56
C PHE A 81 10.21 -7.74 17.23
N TYR A 82 11.45 -8.20 17.02
CA TYR A 82 12.14 -8.04 15.74
C TYR A 82 11.48 -8.79 14.59
N ALA A 83 10.96 -10.00 14.84
CA ALA A 83 10.21 -10.73 13.83
C ALA A 83 8.95 -9.98 13.43
N VAL A 84 8.21 -9.42 14.40
CA VAL A 84 7.02 -8.58 14.15
C VAL A 84 7.39 -7.31 13.40
N ASP A 85 8.45 -6.60 13.80
CA ASP A 85 8.92 -5.39 13.11
C ASP A 85 9.38 -5.71 11.68
N SER A 86 10.13 -6.79 11.48
CA SER A 86 10.56 -7.25 10.17
C SER A 86 9.38 -7.63 9.28
N ILE A 87 8.35 -8.30 9.83
CA ILE A 87 7.12 -8.63 9.09
C ILE A 87 6.37 -7.36 8.72
N SER A 88 6.26 -6.40 9.65
CA SER A 88 5.61 -5.11 9.43
C SER A 88 6.30 -4.32 8.32
N ARG A 89 7.64 -4.19 8.39
CA ARG A 89 8.45 -3.51 7.37
C ARG A 89 8.42 -4.22 6.03
N ASN A 90 8.44 -5.55 6.01
CA ASN A 90 8.31 -6.32 4.78
C ASN A 90 6.92 -6.14 4.16
N SER A 91 5.87 -6.09 4.99
CA SER A 91 4.51 -5.79 4.55
C SER A 91 4.41 -4.40 3.93
N GLN A 92 4.94 -3.37 4.60
CA GLN A 92 4.99 -2.00 4.07
C GLN A 92 5.80 -1.92 2.77
N THR A 93 6.98 -2.53 2.73
CA THR A 93 7.82 -2.58 1.53
C THR A 93 7.11 -3.26 0.37
N SER A 94 6.39 -4.35 0.65
CA SER A 94 5.57 -5.05 -0.34
C SER A 94 4.45 -4.17 -0.89
N LYS A 95 3.76 -3.40 -0.04
CA LYS A 95 2.72 -2.45 -0.45
C LYS A 95 3.27 -1.35 -1.36
N ILE A 96 4.42 -0.78 -0.99
CA ILE A 96 5.11 0.24 -1.80
C ILE A 96 5.53 -0.34 -3.15
N ASN A 97 6.15 -1.53 -3.16
CA ASN A 97 6.57 -2.18 -4.40
C ASN A 97 5.39 -2.49 -5.32
N ARG A 98 4.25 -2.94 -4.78
CA ARG A 98 3.03 -3.14 -5.56
C ARG A 98 2.50 -1.83 -6.13
N ALA A 99 2.52 -0.74 -5.35
CA ALA A 99 2.13 0.58 -5.84
C ALA A 99 3.02 1.06 -6.99
N ILE A 100 4.35 0.89 -6.86
CA ILE A 100 5.32 1.19 -7.94
C ILE A 100 5.01 0.36 -9.19
N ASN A 101 4.73 -0.94 -9.04
CA ASN A 101 4.43 -1.82 -10.16
C ASN A 101 3.15 -1.38 -10.88
N ILE A 102 2.08 -1.03 -10.16
CA ILE A 102 0.83 -0.51 -10.76
C ILE A 102 1.08 0.78 -11.53
N ILE A 103 1.86 1.70 -10.96
CA ILE A 103 2.24 2.95 -11.64
C ILE A 103 3.06 2.63 -12.90
N SER A 104 3.98 1.66 -12.82
CA SER A 104 4.78 1.23 -13.98
C SER A 104 3.90 0.61 -15.07
N GLU A 105 2.97 -0.27 -14.71
CA GLU A 105 2.01 -0.89 -15.64
C GLU A 105 1.16 0.16 -16.34
N TRP A 106 0.63 1.13 -15.59
CA TRP A 106 -0.12 2.24 -16.18
C TRP A 106 0.70 3.05 -17.19
N ASN A 107 2.00 3.17 -16.99
CA ASN A 107 2.91 3.89 -17.89
C ASN A 107 3.46 3.02 -19.03
N ASN A 108 3.13 1.73 -19.07
CA ASN A 108 3.52 0.86 -20.16
C ASN A 108 2.87 1.34 -21.49
N ILE A 109 3.58 1.15 -22.59
CA ILE A 109 3.12 1.48 -23.95
C ILE A 109 1.86 0.69 -24.31
N ASP A 110 1.69 -0.52 -23.77
CA ASP A 110 0.49 -1.33 -23.98
C ASP A 110 -0.78 -0.65 -23.44
N PHE A 111 -0.62 0.26 -22.46
CA PHE A 111 -1.73 1.06 -21.93
C PHE A 111 -2.02 2.32 -22.74
N GLN A 112 -1.17 2.68 -23.71
CA GLN A 112 -1.35 3.88 -24.53
C GLN A 112 -2.62 3.78 -25.38
N ASP A 113 -2.88 2.63 -25.96
CA ASP A 113 -4.08 2.33 -26.74
C ASP A 113 -5.38 2.61 -25.97
N TYR A 114 -5.41 2.30 -24.67
CA TYR A 114 -6.57 2.60 -23.83
C TYR A 114 -6.72 4.10 -23.58
N LYS A 115 -5.61 4.80 -23.34
CA LYS A 115 -5.59 6.25 -23.09
C LYS A 115 -6.02 7.04 -24.33
N ASP A 116 -5.60 6.61 -25.50
CA ASP A 116 -5.93 7.26 -26.77
C ASP A 116 -7.44 7.15 -27.06
N VAL A 117 -8.03 5.98 -26.81
CA VAL A 117 -9.48 5.78 -26.91
C VAL A 117 -10.26 6.69 -25.96
N LEU A 118 -9.80 6.87 -24.72
CA LEU A 118 -10.44 7.80 -23.77
C LEU A 118 -10.30 9.26 -24.22
N GLY A 119 -9.17 9.63 -24.83
CA GLY A 119 -8.96 10.94 -25.41
C GLY A 119 -9.92 11.22 -26.56
N GLU A 120 -10.11 10.24 -27.45
CA GLU A 120 -11.06 10.35 -28.56
C GLU A 120 -12.51 10.37 -28.06
N LEU A 121 -12.87 9.50 -27.12
CA LEU A 121 -14.18 9.47 -26.50
C LEU A 121 -14.50 10.81 -25.85
N ARG A 122 -13.58 11.37 -25.06
CA ARG A 122 -13.72 12.70 -24.46
C ARG A 122 -13.95 13.78 -25.52
N SER A 123 -13.20 13.73 -26.62
CA SER A 123 -13.32 14.70 -27.72
C SER A 123 -14.70 14.63 -28.38
N LYS A 124 -15.19 13.41 -28.65
CA LYS A 124 -16.54 13.16 -29.19
C LYS A 124 -17.62 13.64 -28.23
N THR A 125 -17.52 13.31 -26.94
CA THR A 125 -18.46 13.76 -25.91
C THR A 125 -18.48 15.30 -25.78
N GLN A 126 -17.33 15.97 -25.90
CA GLN A 126 -17.24 17.43 -25.88
C GLN A 126 -17.86 18.08 -27.12
N GLN A 127 -17.61 17.53 -28.32
CA GLN A 127 -18.25 18.03 -29.55
C GLN A 127 -19.77 17.92 -29.47
N LEU A 128 -20.28 16.81 -28.91
CA LEU A 128 -21.71 16.61 -28.70
C LEU A 128 -22.30 17.59 -27.68
N LYS A 129 -21.62 17.84 -26.54
CA LYS A 129 -22.03 18.88 -25.58
C LYS A 129 -22.14 20.26 -26.25
N LYS A 130 -21.21 20.57 -27.15
CA LYS A 130 -21.20 21.84 -27.89
C LYS A 130 -22.36 21.94 -28.90
N ASN A 131 -22.71 20.83 -29.56
CA ASN A 131 -23.72 20.80 -30.61
C ASN A 131 -25.16 20.70 -30.06
N ASN A 132 -25.38 19.98 -28.97
CA ASN A 132 -26.71 19.76 -28.38
C ASN A 132 -27.06 20.71 -27.21
N GLY A 133 -26.14 21.63 -26.87
CA GLY A 133 -26.28 22.57 -25.76
C GLY A 133 -25.90 21.97 -24.39
N GLU A 134 -25.47 22.81 -23.46
CA GLU A 134 -25.03 22.39 -22.10
C GLU A 134 -26.15 21.73 -21.26
N ASN A 135 -27.42 21.91 -21.67
CA ASN A 135 -28.61 21.48 -20.95
C ASN A 135 -29.08 20.04 -21.25
N ALA A 136 -28.33 19.25 -22.03
CA ALA A 136 -28.68 17.84 -22.25
C ALA A 136 -28.80 17.09 -20.90
N SER A 137 -29.90 16.36 -20.73
CA SER A 137 -30.19 15.59 -19.52
C SER A 137 -29.14 14.50 -19.30
N GLU A 138 -28.97 14.06 -18.05
CA GLU A 138 -28.05 12.96 -17.71
C GLU A 138 -28.36 11.67 -18.49
N ALA A 139 -29.64 11.40 -18.74
CA ALA A 139 -30.10 10.26 -19.52
C ALA A 139 -29.67 10.35 -21.00
N GLU A 140 -29.78 11.53 -21.62
CA GLU A 140 -29.34 11.74 -23.01
C GLU A 140 -27.81 11.62 -23.13
N LYS A 141 -27.06 12.13 -22.15
CA LYS A 141 -25.60 11.96 -22.10
C LYS A 141 -25.21 10.48 -22.01
N GLY A 142 -25.92 9.70 -21.18
CA GLY A 142 -25.71 8.27 -21.06
C GLY A 142 -25.99 7.51 -22.37
N TYR A 143 -27.11 7.82 -23.04
CA TYR A 143 -27.48 7.21 -24.32
C TYR A 143 -26.44 7.48 -25.41
N ILE A 144 -25.99 8.73 -25.54
CA ILE A 144 -24.99 9.13 -26.53
C ILE A 144 -23.64 8.45 -26.25
N ILE A 145 -23.23 8.37 -24.99
CA ILE A 145 -21.98 7.67 -24.62
C ILE A 145 -22.08 6.18 -24.95
N ASN A 146 -23.22 5.54 -24.64
CA ASN A 146 -23.48 4.15 -25.05
C ASN A 146 -23.37 3.99 -26.57
N GLU A 147 -24.04 4.84 -27.35
CA GLU A 147 -24.04 4.76 -28.81
C GLU A 147 -22.62 4.87 -29.38
N ILE A 148 -21.81 5.82 -28.89
CA ILE A 148 -20.42 5.96 -29.34
C ILE A 148 -19.61 4.71 -29.01
N ILE A 149 -19.73 4.22 -27.77
CA ILE A 149 -18.94 3.06 -27.30
C ILE A 149 -19.35 1.79 -28.05
N GLU A 150 -20.64 1.59 -28.27
CA GLU A 150 -21.18 0.39 -28.93
C GLU A 150 -21.04 0.42 -30.45
N SER A 151 -20.83 1.60 -31.05
CA SER A 151 -20.62 1.72 -32.50
C SER A 151 -19.34 1.09 -33.03
N ASP A 152 -18.34 0.87 -32.16
CA ASP A 152 -17.06 0.24 -32.53
C ASP A 152 -16.67 -0.82 -31.49
N PHE A 153 -16.67 -2.08 -31.88
CA PHE A 153 -16.32 -3.21 -31.00
C PHE A 153 -14.90 -3.08 -30.41
N GLY A 154 -13.97 -2.45 -31.13
CA GLY A 154 -12.62 -2.17 -30.65
C GLY A 154 -12.61 -1.20 -29.47
N TYR A 155 -13.54 -0.25 -29.42
CA TYR A 155 -13.68 0.68 -28.30
C TYR A 155 -14.17 0.00 -27.04
N VAL A 156 -15.19 -0.86 -27.17
CA VAL A 156 -15.76 -1.59 -26.04
C VAL A 156 -14.67 -2.39 -25.32
N GLY A 157 -13.88 -3.17 -26.07
CA GLY A 157 -12.79 -3.97 -25.51
C GLY A 157 -11.74 -3.11 -24.78
N LYS A 158 -11.36 -1.97 -25.38
CA LYS A 158 -10.38 -1.05 -24.79
C LYS A 158 -10.90 -0.35 -23.53
N ILE A 159 -12.15 0.10 -23.54
CA ILE A 159 -12.78 0.75 -22.38
C ILE A 159 -12.97 -0.26 -21.24
N LEU A 160 -13.36 -1.50 -21.55
CA LEU A 160 -13.43 -2.56 -20.55
C LEU A 160 -12.05 -2.87 -19.96
N GLY A 161 -11.00 -2.96 -20.78
CA GLY A 161 -9.62 -3.13 -20.31
C GLY A 161 -9.19 -2.03 -19.35
N TYR A 162 -9.50 -0.78 -19.71
CA TYR A 162 -9.25 0.38 -18.86
C TYR A 162 -10.00 0.31 -17.53
N LEU A 163 -11.31 0.08 -17.55
CA LEU A 163 -12.12 0.01 -16.33
C LEU A 163 -11.76 -1.19 -15.46
N ASN A 164 -11.42 -2.33 -16.05
CA ASN A 164 -10.94 -3.50 -15.32
C ASN A 164 -9.63 -3.20 -14.58
N PHE A 165 -8.72 -2.43 -15.20
CA PHE A 165 -7.51 -1.98 -14.52
C PHE A 165 -7.83 -1.06 -13.34
N LEU A 166 -8.71 -0.07 -13.51
CA LEU A 166 -9.10 0.83 -12.41
C LEU A 166 -9.81 0.07 -11.27
N GLU A 167 -10.69 -0.88 -11.60
CA GLU A 167 -11.34 -1.75 -10.61
C GLU A 167 -10.32 -2.60 -9.86
N TYR A 168 -9.33 -3.17 -10.55
CA TYR A 168 -8.23 -3.91 -9.93
C TYR A 168 -7.44 -3.03 -8.94
N VAL A 169 -7.06 -1.81 -9.34
CA VAL A 169 -6.39 -0.86 -8.44
C VAL A 169 -7.27 -0.54 -7.24
N SER A 170 -8.58 -0.35 -7.46
CA SER A 170 -9.55 -0.05 -6.39
C SER A 170 -9.66 -1.19 -5.38
N LEU A 171 -9.70 -2.44 -5.86
CA LEU A 171 -9.69 -3.63 -5.02
C LEU A 171 -8.43 -3.70 -4.16
N LEU A 172 -7.27 -3.38 -4.72
CA LEU A 172 -6.02 -3.37 -3.97
C LEU A 172 -5.99 -2.29 -2.89
N VAL A 173 -6.55 -1.11 -3.17
CA VAL A 173 -6.69 -0.02 -2.19
C VAL A 173 -7.62 -0.44 -1.05
N GLU A 174 -8.82 -0.91 -1.37
CA GLU A 174 -9.83 -1.30 -0.36
C GLU A 174 -9.37 -2.50 0.49
N THR A 175 -8.62 -3.43 -0.09
CA THR A 175 -8.03 -4.57 0.64
C THR A 175 -6.73 -4.23 1.36
N ASN A 176 -6.30 -2.95 1.34
CA ASN A 176 -5.07 -2.48 1.97
C ASN A 176 -3.82 -3.27 1.50
N CYS A 177 -3.83 -3.72 0.25
CA CYS A 177 -2.75 -4.49 -0.38
C CYS A 177 -1.67 -3.61 -1.04
N VAL A 178 -1.93 -2.32 -1.17
CA VAL A 178 -1.02 -1.29 -1.73
C VAL A 178 -0.96 -0.10 -0.80
N ASP A 179 0.05 0.75 -0.99
CA ASP A 179 0.14 2.03 -0.32
C ASP A 179 -0.89 3.00 -0.95
N GLU A 180 -1.99 3.26 -0.24
CA GLU A 180 -3.09 4.08 -0.76
C GLU A 180 -2.64 5.53 -1.00
N ASP A 181 -1.77 6.10 -0.16
CA ASP A 181 -1.35 7.50 -0.32
C ASP A 181 -0.54 7.67 -1.60
N MET A 182 0.39 6.74 -1.87
CA MET A 182 1.17 6.74 -3.10
C MET A 182 0.29 6.56 -4.35
N ILE A 183 -0.68 5.65 -4.28
CA ILE A 183 -1.63 5.43 -5.38
C ILE A 183 -2.53 6.68 -5.56
N TYR A 184 -3.03 7.26 -4.48
CA TYR A 184 -3.88 8.46 -4.52
C TYR A 184 -3.17 9.63 -5.19
N GLU A 185 -1.93 9.94 -4.80
CA GLU A 185 -1.14 11.03 -5.38
C GLU A 185 -0.99 10.91 -6.90
N TYR A 186 -0.93 9.68 -7.41
CA TYR A 186 -0.76 9.42 -8.83
C TYR A 186 -2.10 9.32 -9.60
N PHE A 187 -3.08 8.60 -9.05
CA PHE A 187 -4.28 8.16 -9.77
C PHE A 187 -5.54 9.01 -9.49
N VAL A 188 -5.59 9.87 -8.48
CA VAL A 188 -6.83 10.59 -8.10
C VAL A 188 -7.49 11.31 -9.28
N VAL A 189 -6.71 12.04 -10.08
CA VAL A 189 -7.23 12.77 -11.25
C VAL A 189 -7.71 11.82 -12.34
N ILE A 190 -7.07 10.66 -12.49
CA ILE A 190 -7.43 9.64 -13.48
C ILE A 190 -8.78 9.02 -13.10
N PHE A 191 -8.95 8.64 -11.83
CA PHE A 191 -10.19 8.07 -11.30
C PHE A 191 -11.38 9.02 -11.46
N ILE A 192 -11.22 10.27 -11.01
CA ILE A 192 -12.27 11.30 -11.12
C ILE A 192 -12.67 11.53 -12.57
N LYS A 193 -11.70 11.68 -13.48
CA LYS A 193 -11.99 11.90 -14.91
C LYS A 193 -12.62 10.68 -15.59
N ALA A 194 -12.22 9.47 -15.19
CA ALA A 194 -12.80 8.24 -15.69
C ALA A 194 -14.27 8.13 -15.27
N ASP A 195 -14.58 8.43 -14.01
CA ASP A 195 -15.95 8.44 -13.49
C ASP A 195 -16.81 9.53 -14.14
N ASP A 196 -16.26 10.75 -14.30
CA ASP A 196 -16.96 11.83 -15.01
C ASP A 196 -17.28 11.48 -16.48
N LEU A 197 -16.44 10.67 -17.12
CA LEU A 197 -16.60 10.29 -18.53
C LEU A 197 -17.45 9.02 -18.71
N LEU A 198 -17.26 8.01 -17.86
CA LEU A 198 -17.79 6.66 -18.03
C LEU A 198 -18.82 6.28 -16.96
N GLY A 199 -19.01 7.08 -15.91
CA GLY A 199 -19.89 6.74 -14.78
C GLY A 199 -21.34 6.49 -15.19
N LEU A 200 -21.86 7.24 -16.16
CA LEU A 200 -23.21 7.00 -16.72
C LEU A 200 -23.29 5.68 -17.49
N TRP A 201 -22.27 5.37 -18.29
CA TRP A 201 -22.16 4.11 -19.02
C TRP A 201 -22.09 2.92 -18.06
N ILE A 202 -21.32 3.04 -16.97
CA ILE A 202 -21.22 2.02 -15.91
C ILE A 202 -22.60 1.79 -15.26
N LYS A 203 -23.30 2.85 -14.85
CA LYS A 203 -24.65 2.76 -14.25
C LYS A 203 -25.64 2.08 -15.20
N GLN A 204 -25.59 2.41 -16.49
CA GLN A 204 -26.45 1.80 -17.49
C GLN A 204 -26.14 0.30 -17.63
N ARG A 205 -24.85 -0.09 -17.71
CA ARG A 205 -24.43 -1.51 -17.72
C ARG A 205 -24.87 -2.29 -16.48
N GLN A 206 -24.78 -1.69 -15.30
CA GLN A 206 -25.24 -2.30 -14.05
C GLN A 206 -26.74 -2.61 -14.11
N LYS A 207 -27.53 -1.68 -14.66
CA LYS A 207 -28.98 -1.84 -14.86
C LYS A 207 -29.29 -2.93 -15.89
N ASP A 208 -28.66 -2.88 -17.05
CA ASP A 208 -28.91 -3.82 -18.15
C ASP A 208 -28.52 -5.26 -17.80
N SER A 209 -27.44 -5.42 -17.02
CA SER A 209 -26.98 -6.72 -16.54
C SER A 209 -27.66 -7.17 -15.23
N ASN A 210 -28.52 -6.34 -14.64
CA ASN A 210 -29.07 -6.50 -13.29
C ASN A 210 -27.98 -6.85 -12.25
N ASN A 211 -26.81 -6.20 -12.34
CA ASN A 211 -25.65 -6.48 -11.52
C ASN A 211 -24.96 -5.18 -11.06
N TYR A 212 -25.32 -4.73 -9.86
CA TYR A 212 -24.75 -3.53 -9.23
C TYR A 212 -23.27 -3.67 -8.81
N LYS A 213 -22.69 -4.87 -8.87
CA LYS A 213 -21.27 -5.08 -8.51
C LYS A 213 -20.30 -4.73 -9.61
N ILE A 214 -20.78 -4.50 -10.85
CA ILE A 214 -19.92 -4.12 -11.97
C ILE A 214 -19.28 -2.78 -11.65
N TYR A 215 -17.96 -2.77 -11.44
CA TYR A 215 -17.15 -1.58 -11.14
C TYR A 215 -17.54 -0.85 -9.84
N ASP A 216 -18.11 -1.56 -8.87
CA ASP A 216 -18.55 -0.98 -7.60
C ASP A 216 -17.35 -0.46 -6.78
N GLN A 217 -16.21 -1.16 -6.79
CA GLN A 217 -15.05 -0.72 -6.01
C GLN A 217 -14.42 0.53 -6.61
N PHE A 218 -14.33 0.60 -7.94
CA PHE A 218 -13.94 1.81 -8.66
C PHE A 218 -14.81 3.01 -8.27
N ILE A 219 -16.13 2.85 -8.25
CA ILE A 219 -17.04 3.94 -7.85
C ILE A 219 -16.81 4.35 -6.39
N LYS A 220 -16.66 3.39 -5.47
CA LYS A 220 -16.42 3.65 -4.04
C LYS A 220 -15.11 4.41 -3.80
N VAL A 221 -14.01 3.91 -4.36
CA VAL A 221 -12.69 4.53 -4.22
C VAL A 221 -12.69 5.91 -4.88
N THR A 222 -13.32 6.08 -6.04
CA THR A 222 -13.43 7.39 -6.70
C THR A 222 -14.19 8.39 -5.84
N ASN A 223 -15.33 8.01 -5.26
CA ASN A 223 -16.10 8.89 -4.36
C ASN A 223 -15.31 9.25 -3.11
N LYS A 224 -14.64 8.28 -2.48
CA LYS A 224 -13.74 8.50 -1.33
C LYS A 224 -12.65 9.51 -1.67
N TRP A 225 -12.01 9.36 -2.82
CA TRP A 225 -10.92 10.23 -3.26
C TRP A 225 -11.38 11.61 -3.72
N ARG A 226 -12.56 11.71 -4.35
CA ARG A 226 -13.16 13.00 -4.73
C ARG A 226 -13.39 13.89 -3.51
N LEU A 227 -13.94 13.33 -2.43
CA LEU A 227 -14.12 14.04 -1.14
C LEU A 227 -12.80 14.47 -0.48
N ARG A 228 -11.71 13.72 -0.70
CA ARG A 228 -10.37 14.08 -0.23
C ARG A 228 -9.74 15.17 -1.10
N TYR A 229 -10.00 15.16 -2.41
CA TYR A 229 -9.44 16.10 -3.38
C TYR A 229 -10.08 17.49 -3.32
N GLU A 230 -11.35 17.58 -2.93
CA GLU A 230 -12.09 18.85 -2.80
C GLU A 230 -11.84 19.60 -1.48
N LYS A 231 -11.10 19.00 -0.54
CA LYS A 231 -10.70 19.62 0.74
C LYS A 231 -9.35 20.32 0.62
#